data_AF-A0A662UQT4-F1
#
_entry.id   AF-A0A662UQT4-F1
#
_cell.length_a   1.000
_cell.length_b   1.000
_cell.length_c   1.000
_cell.angle_alpha   90.00
_cell.angle_beta   90.00
_cell.angle_gamma   90.00
#
_symmetry.space_group_name_H-M   'P 1'
#
loop_
_entity.id
_entity.type
_entity.pdbx_description
1 polymer ?
#
loop_
_entity_poly.entity_id
_entity_poly.type
_entity_poly.pdbx_seq_one_letter_code
_entity_poly.pdbx_strand_id
1 'polypeptide(L)'
;ICPPLWFYTGVKRDYVIIPRVYCSCKSFVINVMSRKNVKTCRHLLIQAIGEENGLYREAAINDLDTLYKIVKEILDLGISPTLRRVLHSGKR
;
A
#
# COMPACT_ATOMS: atom_id res chain seq x y z
N ILE A 1 15.44 -1.98 -12.31
CA ILE A 1 14.42 -2.83 -11.66
C ILE A 1 13.38 -1.89 -11.06
N CYS A 2 12.14 -1.91 -11.56
CA CYS A 2 11.06 -1.13 -10.96
C CYS A 2 10.69 -1.79 -9.62
N PRO A 3 10.73 -1.08 -8.47
CA PRO A 3 10.36 -1.69 -7.20
C PRO A 3 8.89 -2.12 -7.23
N PRO A 4 8.53 -3.26 -6.62
CA PRO A 4 7.14 -3.69 -6.58
C PRO A 4 6.30 -2.67 -5.81
N LEU A 5 5.08 -2.42 -6.30
CA LEU A 5 4.12 -1.54 -5.66
C LEU A 5 3.22 -2.35 -4.73
N TRP A 6 3.15 -1.96 -3.46
CA TRP A 6 2.39 -2.65 -2.43
C TRP A 6 1.23 -1.81 -1.95
N PHE A 7 0.19 -2.49 -1.46
CA PHE A 7 -0.95 -1.84 -0.84
C PHE A 7 -1.21 -2.44 0.53
N TYR A 8 -1.36 -1.59 1.55
CA TYR A 8 -1.90 -2.01 2.84
C TYR A 8 -3.39 -1.72 2.87
N THR A 9 -4.22 -2.74 3.04
CA THR A 9 -5.68 -2.60 3.13
C THR A 9 -6.15 -2.69 4.57
N GLY A 10 -6.56 -1.56 5.16
CA GLY A 10 -7.14 -1.50 6.50
C GLY A 10 -8.66 -1.53 6.48
N VAL A 11 -9.29 -1.48 7.66
CA VAL A 11 -10.77 -1.41 7.74
C VAL A 11 -11.32 -0.12 7.15
N LYS A 12 -10.68 1.02 7.47
CA LYS A 12 -11.16 2.37 7.10
C LYS A 12 -10.34 3.06 6.00
N ARG A 13 -9.09 2.63 5.80
CA ARG A 13 -8.15 3.28 4.89
C ARG A 13 -7.23 2.27 4.24
N ASP A 14 -6.83 2.59 3.02
CA ASP A 14 -5.82 1.89 2.25
C ASP A 14 -4.58 2.79 2.13
N TYR A 15 -3.39 2.21 1.95
CA TYR A 15 -2.15 2.96 1.79
C TYR A 15 -1.29 2.37 0.68
N VAL A 16 -0.66 3.24 -0.09
CA VAL A 16 0.36 2.88 -1.08
C VAL A 16 1.70 2.72 -0.38
N ILE A 17 2.41 1.64 -0.68
CA ILE A 17 3.71 1.31 -0.11
C ILE A 17 4.71 1.04 -1.24
N ILE A 18 5.89 1.65 -1.12
CA ILE A 18 7.09 1.21 -1.84
C ILE A 18 8.01 0.62 -0.76
N PRO A 19 8.31 -0.70 -0.80
CA PRO A 19 9.03 -1.39 0.27
C PRO A 19 10.31 -0.66 0.65
N ARG A 20 10.55 -0.54 1.96
CA ARG A 20 11.71 0.13 2.57
C ARG A 20 11.87 1.63 2.26
N VAL A 21 11.03 2.21 1.39
CA VAL A 21 11.21 3.58 0.87
C VAL A 21 10.07 4.51 1.26
N TYR A 22 8.82 4.08 1.15
CA TYR A 22 7.68 4.98 1.27
C TYR A 22 6.40 4.29 1.76
N CYS A 23 5.61 5.03 2.53
CA CYS A 23 4.21 4.72 2.80
C CYS A 23 3.38 6.01 2.77
N SER A 24 2.20 5.98 2.14
CA SER A 24 1.31 7.16 2.06
C SER A 24 0.58 7.52 3.36
N CYS A 25 0.85 6.81 4.47
CA CYS A 25 0.19 7.13 5.74
C CYS A 25 0.73 8.42 6.37
N LYS A 26 -0.14 9.16 7.05
CA LYS A 26 0.23 10.42 7.73
C LYS A 26 1.41 10.25 8.71
N SER A 27 1.48 9.12 9.41
CA SER A 27 2.57 8.86 10.36
C SER A 27 3.93 8.77 9.66
N PHE A 28 3.99 8.20 8.45
CA PHE A 28 5.22 8.18 7.67
C PHE A 28 5.62 9.60 7.25
N VAL A 29 4.70 10.35 6.64
CA VAL A 29 4.97 11.71 6.17
C VAL A 29 5.40 12.65 7.31
N ILE A 30 4.70 12.60 8.44
CA ILE A 30 4.96 13.53 9.55
C ILE A 30 6.13 13.04 10.40
N ASN A 31 6.14 11.79 10.85
CA ASN A 31 7.07 11.33 11.89
C ASN A 31 8.37 10.77 11.31
N VAL A 32 8.32 10.13 10.14
CA VAL A 32 9.53 9.59 9.48
C VAL A 32 10.19 10.67 8.63
N MET A 33 9.44 11.29 7.71
CA MET A 33 10.02 12.20 6.72
C MET A 33 10.26 13.61 7.27
N SER A 34 9.23 14.22 7.87
CA SER A 34 9.31 15.61 8.33
C SER A 34 10.06 15.75 9.67
N ARG A 35 9.59 15.07 10.72
CA ARG A 35 10.14 15.19 12.08
C ARG A 35 11.38 14.33 12.34
N LYS A 36 11.55 13.24 11.58
CA LYS A 36 12.64 12.27 11.75
C LYS A 36 12.78 11.71 13.17
N ASN A 37 11.68 11.64 13.91
CA ASN A 37 11.68 11.15 15.31
C ASN A 37 11.46 9.63 15.42
N VAL A 38 11.02 8.99 14.34
CA VAL A 38 10.92 7.53 14.24
C VAL A 38 11.51 7.07 12.90
N LYS A 39 12.08 5.86 12.87
CA LYS A 39 12.76 5.33 11.67
C LYS A 39 11.81 4.81 10.59
N THR A 40 10.59 4.42 10.95
CA THR A 40 9.62 3.82 10.03
C THR A 40 8.19 3.95 10.54
N CYS A 41 7.21 3.69 9.69
CA CYS A 41 5.80 3.57 10.09
C CYS A 41 5.40 2.10 10.28
N ARG A 42 4.35 1.86 11.06
CA ARG A 42 3.83 0.50 11.31
C ARG A 42 3.52 -0.26 10.01
N HIS A 43 3.04 0.43 8.96
CA HIS A 43 2.67 -0.24 7.71
C HIS A 43 3.88 -0.78 6.94
N LEU A 44 5.01 -0.06 6.93
CA LEU A 44 6.25 -0.58 6.34
C LEU A 44 6.79 -1.77 7.13
N LEU A 45 6.68 -1.73 8.48
CA LEU A 45 7.06 -2.86 9.31
C LEU A 45 6.20 -4.11 9.00
N ILE A 46 4.88 -3.94 8.91
CA ILE A 46 3.97 -5.04 8.56
C ILE A 46 4.22 -5.55 7.15
N GLN A 47 4.46 -4.66 6.19
CA GLN A 47 4.77 -5.08 4.82
C GLN A 47 6.05 -5.91 4.79
N ALA A 48 7.11 -5.49 5.48
CA ALA A 48 8.37 -6.24 5.53
C ALA A 48 8.18 -7.64 6.16
N ILE A 49 7.46 -7.71 7.30
CA ILE A 49 7.14 -9.00 7.96
C ILE A 49 6.27 -9.86 7.03
N GLY A 50 5.27 -9.26 6.37
CA GLY A 50 4.38 -9.96 5.46
C GLY A 50 5.12 -10.52 4.24
N GLU A 51 6.02 -9.74 3.65
CA GLU A 51 6.86 -10.17 2.54
C GLU A 51 7.79 -11.32 2.94
N GLU A 52 8.49 -11.20 4.07
CA GLU A 52 9.41 -12.22 4.60
C GLU A 52 8.70 -13.55 4.91
N ASN A 53 7.45 -13.49 5.37
CA ASN A 53 6.69 -14.67 5.78
C ASN A 53 5.68 -15.16 4.72
N GLY A 54 5.65 -14.56 3.52
CA GLY A 54 4.66 -14.89 2.49
C GLY A 54 3.20 -14.56 2.86
N LEU A 55 2.98 -13.67 3.84
CA LEU A 55 1.66 -13.29 4.36
C LEU A 55 1.09 -12.08 3.60
N TYR A 56 0.87 -12.24 2.31
CA TYR A 56 0.27 -11.22 1.46
C TYR A 56 -0.62 -11.85 0.39
N ARG A 57 -1.34 -10.99 -0.35
CA ARG A 57 -2.13 -11.39 -1.52
C ARG A 57 -1.64 -10.61 -2.71
N GLU A 58 -1.53 -11.28 -3.84
CA GLU A 58 -1.21 -10.64 -5.10
C GLU A 58 -2.50 -10.13 -5.76
N ALA A 59 -2.43 -8.95 -6.36
CA ALA A 59 -3.50 -8.38 -7.15
C ALA A 59 -3.09 -8.44 -8.61
N ALA A 60 -3.77 -9.27 -9.41
CA ALA A 60 -3.55 -9.33 -10.85
C ALA A 60 -4.11 -8.07 -11.51
N ILE A 61 -3.26 -7.07 -11.71
CA ILE A 61 -3.59 -5.81 -12.40
C ILE A 61 -2.80 -5.79 -13.70
N ASN A 62 -3.52 -5.95 -14.82
CA ASN A 62 -2.90 -6.14 -16.14
C ASN A 62 -2.80 -4.83 -16.94
N ASP A 63 -3.42 -3.75 -16.47
CA ASP A 63 -3.47 -2.46 -17.15
C ASP A 63 -3.08 -1.29 -16.22
N LEU A 64 -2.37 -0.33 -16.81
CA LEU A 64 -1.87 0.85 -16.09
C LEU A 64 -2.99 1.79 -15.65
N ASP A 65 -4.11 1.84 -16.38
CA ASP A 65 -5.24 2.72 -16.04
C ASP A 65 -5.91 2.30 -14.73
N THR A 66 -6.10 1.00 -14.53
CA THR A 66 -6.60 0.43 -13.27
C THR A 66 -5.63 0.69 -12.13
N LEU A 67 -4.32 0.52 -12.36
CA LEU A 67 -3.32 0.81 -11.35
C LEU A 67 -3.31 2.28 -10.95
N TYR A 68 -3.32 3.18 -11.95
CA TYR A 68 -3.40 4.62 -11.74
C TYR A 68 -4.66 5.01 -10.97
N LYS A 69 -5.81 4.44 -11.34
CA LYS A 69 -7.08 4.66 -10.64
C LYS A 69 -7.01 4.23 -9.18
N ILE A 70 -6.45 3.05 -8.89
CA ILE A 70 -6.25 2.57 -7.51
C ILE A 70 -5.40 3.55 -6.72
N VAL A 71 -4.24 3.93 -7.25
CA VAL A 71 -3.32 4.86 -6.56
C VAL A 71 -4.03 6.20 -6.31
N LYS A 72 -4.73 6.74 -7.31
CA LYS A 72 -5.45 8.00 -7.21
C LYS A 72 -6.56 7.94 -6.14
N GLU A 73 -7.37 6.88 -6.12
CA GLU A 73 -8.38 6.66 -5.09
C GLU A 73 -7.77 6.62 -3.69
N ILE A 74 -6.64 5.93 -3.51
CA ILE A 74 -5.95 5.85 -2.21
C ILE A 74 -5.41 7.22 -1.78
N LEU A 75 -4.77 7.98 -2.68
CA LEU A 75 -4.17 9.26 -2.32
C LEU A 75 -5.22 10.35 -2.08
N ASP A 76 -6.28 10.39 -2.90
CA ASP A 76 -7.30 11.44 -2.82
C ASP A 76 -8.37 11.14 -1.75
N LEU A 77 -8.83 9.89 -1.67
CA LEU A 77 -9.95 9.48 -0.83
C LEU A 77 -9.52 8.70 0.42
N GLY A 78 -8.29 8.15 0.42
CA GLY A 78 -7.79 7.30 1.50
C GLY A 78 -8.29 5.86 1.44
N ILE A 79 -9.08 5.47 0.44
CA ILE A 79 -9.63 4.12 0.28
C ILE A 79 -9.86 3.85 -1.22
N SER A 80 -9.60 2.62 -1.68
CA SER A 80 -9.82 2.24 -3.08
C SER A 80 -10.85 1.12 -3.20
N PRO A 81 -12.11 1.44 -3.59
CA PRO A 81 -13.10 0.44 -3.98
C PRO A 81 -12.61 -0.43 -5.14
N THR A 82 -11.82 0.15 -6.05
CA THR A 82 -11.27 -0.57 -7.20
C THR A 82 -10.30 -1.67 -6.75
N LEU A 83 -9.34 -1.35 -5.87
CA LEU A 83 -8.41 -2.34 -5.29
C LEU A 83 -9.16 -3.44 -4.55
N ARG A 84 -10.14 -3.07 -3.71
CA ARG A 84 -10.92 -4.04 -2.93
C ARG A 84 -11.68 -4.99 -3.84
N ARG A 85 -12.27 -4.49 -4.93
CA ARG A 85 -12.92 -5.33 -5.93
C ARG A 85 -11.94 -6.32 -6.56
N VAL A 86 -10.77 -5.84 -7.01
CA VAL A 86 -9.72 -6.71 -7.59
C VAL A 86 -9.30 -7.82 -6.62
N LEU A 87 -9.10 -7.49 -5.34
CA LEU A 87 -8.73 -8.46 -4.31
C LEU A 87 -9.84 -9.48 -4.01
N HIS A 88 -11.11 -9.16 -4.25
CA HIS A 88 -12.23 -10.09 -4.04
C HIS A 88 -12.59 -10.90 -5.30
N SER A 89 -12.31 -10.37 -6.49
CA SER A 89 -12.52 -11.05 -7.78
C SER A 89 -11.56 -12.21 -8.03
N GLY A 90 -10.42 -12.25 -7.33
CA GLY A 90 -9.43 -13.33 -7.41
C GLY A 90 -9.71 -14.56 -6.52
N LYS A 91 -10.90 -14.70 -5.94
CA LYS A 91 -11.33 -15.96 -5.29
C LYS A 91 -11.85 -16.92 -6.37
N ARG A 92 -10.95 -17.66 -7.02
CA ARG A 92 -11.27 -18.93 -7.68
C ARG A 92 -10.38 -20.00 -7.09
#